data_AF-A0A1X0Q940-F1
#
_entry.id   AF-A0A1X0Q940-F1
#
_cell.length_a   1.000
_cell.length_b   1.000
_cell.length_c   1.000
_cell.angle_alpha   90.00
_cell.angle_beta   90.00
_cell.angle_gamma   90.00
#
_symmetry.space_group_name_H-M   'P 1'
#
loop_
_entity.id
_entity.type
_entity.pdbx_description
1 polymer ?
#
loop_
_entity_poly.entity_id
_entity_poly.type
_entity_poly.pdbx_seq_one_letter_code
_entity_poly.pdbx_strand_id
1 'polypeptide(L)' 'MEPLKKSKELTDGNVIKRSTSNIVPSCFLILKKDRDLRFIVDYQRLNSNTIKSLYPILRLFDQIYSLKGLYFSLK' A
#
# COMPACT_ATOMS: atom_id res chain seq x y z
N MET A 1 -23.24 2.25 4.16
CA MET A 1 -21.79 1.99 3.95
C MET A 1 -21.18 3.31 3.52
N GLU A 2 -20.79 4.14 4.49
CA GLU A 2 -20.44 5.53 4.20
C GLU A 2 -18.93 5.71 4.00
N PRO A 3 -18.48 6.45 2.98
CA PRO A 3 -17.07 6.77 2.77
C PRO A 3 -16.41 7.41 4.01
N LEU A 4 -17.21 8.11 4.82
CA LEU A 4 -16.80 8.71 6.08
C LEU A 4 -16.31 7.67 7.11
N LYS A 5 -16.86 6.45 7.13
CA LYS A 5 -16.48 5.42 8.10
C LYS A 5 -15.01 5.00 7.92
N LYS A 6 -14.59 4.73 6.68
CA LYS A 6 -13.21 4.30 6.41
C LYS A 6 -12.20 5.41 6.70
N SER A 7 -12.54 6.67 6.41
CA SER A 7 -11.68 7.80 6.74
C SER A 7 -11.48 7.99 8.25
N LYS A 8 -12.54 7.76 9.06
CA LYS A 8 -12.45 7.79 10.52
C LYS A 8 -11.55 6.67 11.05
N GLU A 9 -11.77 5.43 10.59
CA GLU A 9 -10.91 4.29 10.97
C GLU A 9 -9.43 4.55 10.71
N LEU A 10 -9.08 5.16 9.57
CA LEU A 10 -7.69 5.51 9.24
C LEU A 10 -7.14 6.65 10.11
N THR A 11 -8.00 7.57 10.53
CA THR A 11 -7.62 8.68 11.43
C THR A 11 -7.41 8.16 12.84
N ASP A 12 -8.32 7.34 13.35
CA ASP A 12 -8.26 6.72 14.68
C ASP A 12 -7.07 5.75 14.79
N GLY A 13 -6.74 5.07 13.69
CA GLY A 13 -5.55 4.22 13.57
C GLY A 13 -4.23 4.98 13.38
N ASN A 14 -4.22 6.31 13.44
CA ASN A 14 -3.04 7.17 13.21
C ASN A 14 -2.32 6.94 11.86
N VAL A 15 -3.03 6.42 10.86
CA VAL A 15 -2.47 6.19 9.51
C VAL A 15 -2.48 7.48 8.70
N ILE A 16 -3.51 8.31 8.87
CA ILE A 16 -3.66 9.60 8.19
C ILE A 16 -3.93 10.72 9.20
N LYS A 17 -3.63 11.96 8.81
CA LYS A 17 -3.98 13.18 9.55
C LYS A 17 -4.50 14.23 8.58
N ARG A 18 -5.23 15.21 9.11
CA ARG A 18 -5.60 16.40 8.32
C ARG A 18 -4.33 17.11 7.84
N SER A 19 -4.32 17.49 6.57
CA SER A 19 -3.25 18.26 5.94
C SER A 19 -3.81 19.51 5.27
N THR A 20 -2.95 20.50 5.08
CA THR A 20 -3.20 21.73 4.31
C THR A 20 -2.31 21.77 3.05
N SER A 21 -2.00 20.60 2.49
CA SER A 21 -1.06 20.48 1.37
C SER A 21 -1.66 21.02 0.08
N ASN A 22 -0.84 21.72 -0.71
CA ASN A 22 -1.25 22.24 -2.04
C ASN A 22 -1.43 21.12 -3.09
N ILE A 23 -1.05 19.89 -2.77
CA ILE A 23 -1.23 18.72 -3.62
C ILE A 23 -2.31 17.85 -2.99
N VAL A 24 -3.38 17.58 -3.75
CA VAL A 24 -4.49 16.73 -3.34
C VAL A 24 -4.73 15.69 -4.44
N PRO A 25 -4.37 14.42 -4.21
CA PRO A 25 -4.72 13.34 -5.13
C PRO A 25 -6.21 12.97 -4.99
N SER A 26 -6.82 12.50 -6.08
CA SER A 26 -8.18 11.93 -6.04
C SER A 26 -8.18 10.60 -5.30
N CYS A 27 -9.28 10.29 -4.61
CA CYS A 27 -9.45 9.06 -3.83
C CYS A 27 -10.78 8.37 -4.16
N PHE A 28 -10.79 7.04 -4.12
CA PHE A 28 -11.95 6.22 -4.44
C PHE A 28 -12.06 5.03 -3.47
N LEU A 29 -13.25 4.43 -3.41
CA LEU A 29 -13.51 3.21 -2.66
C LEU A 29 -13.81 2.07 -3.62
N ILE A 30 -13.15 0.93 -3.40
CA ILE A 30 -13.40 -0.30 -4.16
C ILE A 30 -13.82 -1.41 -3.21
N LEU A 31 -14.87 -2.13 -3.58
CA LEU A 31 -15.31 -3.33 -2.89
C LEU A 31 -14.46 -4.53 -3.31
N LYS A 32 -13.80 -5.19 -2.35
CA LYS A 32 -13.10 -6.45 -2.58
C LYS A 32 -14.05 -7.63 -2.66
N LYS A 33 -13.54 -8.78 -3.12
CA LYS A 33 -14.23 -10.08 -3.08
C LYS A 33 -14.73 -10.44 -1.68
N ASP A 34 -13.95 -10.11 -0.65
CA ASP A 34 -14.28 -10.37 0.76
C ASP A 34 -15.31 -9.36 1.34
N ARG A 35 -15.95 -8.54 0.48
CA ARG A 35 -16.90 -7.47 0.85
C ARG A 35 -16.31 -6.33 1.70
N ASP A 36 -15.00 -6.32 1.90
CA ASP A 36 -14.26 -5.22 2.50
C ASP A 36 -14.10 -4.03 1.52
N LEU A 37 -14.19 -2.81 2.03
CA LEU A 37 -13.97 -1.59 1.25
C LEU A 37 -12.51 -1.15 1.37
N ARG A 38 -11.80 -1.10 0.25
CA ARG A 38 -10.44 -0.57 0.16
C ARG A 38 -10.48 0.90 -0.24
N PHE A 39 -9.84 1.73 0.58
CA PHE A 39 -9.54 3.12 0.27
C PHE A 39 -8.35 3.18 -0.69
N ILE A 40 -8.54 3.79 -1.85
CA ILE A 40 -7.53 3.89 -2.91
C ILE A 40 -7.28 5.36 -3.22
N VAL A 41 -6.01 5.72 -3.31
CA VAL A 41 -5.57 7.06 -3.68
C VAL A 41 -4.91 6.98 -5.06
N ASP A 42 -5.35 7.83 -5.99
CA ASP A 42 -4.75 7.91 -7.31
C ASP A 42 -3.51 8.81 -7.28
N TYR A 43 -2.35 8.16 -7.22
CA TYR A 43 -1.05 8.83 -7.20
C TYR A 43 -0.44 8.99 -8.59
N GLN A 44 -1.14 8.72 -9.70
CA GLN A 44 -0.53 8.74 -11.05
C GLN A 44 0.19 10.07 -11.37
N ARG A 45 -0.48 11.20 -11.14
CA ARG A 45 0.12 12.54 -11.35
C ARG A 45 1.21 12.88 -10.35
N LEU A 46 1.15 12.32 -9.14
CA LEU A 46 2.22 12.51 -8.16
C LEU A 46 3.46 11.71 -8.58
N ASN A 47 3.27 10.46 -8.99
CA ASN A 47 4.32 9.55 -9.41
C ASN A 47 5.05 10.00 -10.67
N SER A 48 4.41 10.75 -11.57
CA SER A 48 5.08 11.35 -12.73
C SER A 48 6.01 12.50 -12.34
N ASN A 49 5.75 13.15 -11.20
CA ASN A 49 6.48 14.33 -10.74
C ASN A 49 7.56 13.99 -9.70
N THR A 50 7.64 12.74 -9.24
CA THR A 50 8.62 12.29 -8.25
C THR A 50 9.76 11.50 -8.90
N ILE A 51 10.94 11.56 -8.29
CA ILE A 51 12.09 10.75 -8.71
C ILE A 51 11.85 9.31 -8.29
N LYS A 52 11.92 8.37 -9.24
CA LYS A 52 11.78 6.94 -8.95
C LYS A 52 12.99 6.46 -8.15
N SER A 53 12.77 6.06 -6.91
CA SER A 53 13.76 5.32 -6.13
C SER A 53 13.69 3.85 -6.52
N LEU A 54 14.68 3.38 -7.29
CA LEU A 54 14.78 1.98 -7.69
C LEU A 54 15.49 1.20 -6.59
N TYR A 55 14.73 0.55 -5.72
CA TYR A 55 15.25 -0.51 -4.86
C TYR A 55 15.19 -1.84 -5.62
N PRO A 56 16.27 -2.63 -5.69
CA PRO A 56 16.25 -3.89 -6.40
C PRO A 56 15.33 -4.89 -5.69
N ILE A 57 14.14 -5.10 -6.24
CA ILE A 57 13.27 -6.20 -5.83
C ILE A 57 13.82 -7.47 -6.48
N LEU A 58 14.36 -8.37 -5.66
CA LEU A 58 14.85 -9.66 -6.12
C LEU A 58 13.71 -10.45 -6.78
N ARG A 59 14.01 -11.21 -7.84
CA ARG A 59 13.00 -12.07 -8.45
C ARG A 59 12.70 -13.22 -7.49
N LEU A 60 11.43 -13.64 -7.48
CA LEU A 60 10.97 -14.72 -6.61
C LEU A 60 11.84 -15.99 -6.75
N PHE A 61 12.18 -16.38 -7.98
CA PHE A 61 13.02 -17.56 -8.22
C PHE A 61 14.44 -17.42 -7.67
N ASP A 62 15.03 -16.22 -7.73
CA ASP A 62 16.36 -15.96 -7.17
C ASP A 62 16.33 -16.13 -5.65
N GLN A 63 15.25 -15.65 -5.01
CA GLN A 63 15.04 -15.83 -3.57
C GLN A 63 14.83 -17.31 -3.21
N ILE A 64 14.02 -18.06 -3.97
CA ILE A 64 13.79 -19.50 -3.73
C ILE A 64 15.07 -20.30 -3.93
N TYR A 65 15.84 -20.00 -4.98
CA TYR A 65 17.10 -20.68 -5.25
C TYR A 65 18.12 -20.42 -4.14
N SER A 66 18.17 -19.20 -3.61
CA SER A 66 18.99 -18.85 -2.44
C SER A 66 18.64 -19.68 -1.20
N LEU A 67 17.42 -20.23 -1.11
CA LEU A 67 16.99 -21.05 0.02
C LEU A 67 17.29 -22.55 -0.17
N LYS A 68 17.75 -22.96 -1.36
CA LYS A 68 18.01 -24.37 -1.66
C LYS A 68 19.19 -24.88 -0.83
N GLY A 69 18.98 -25.98 -0.09
CA GLY A 69 19.99 -26.58 0.77
C GLY A 69 20.06 -26.02 2.19
N LEU A 70 19.21 -25.05 2.53
CA LEU A 70 18.98 -24.67 3.92
C LEU A 70 18.15 -25.74 4.62
N TYR A 71 18.69 -26.29 5.71
CA TYR A 71 17.94 -27.13 6.64
C TYR A 71 17.30 -26.23 7.68
N PHE A 72 15.97 -26.10 7.64
CA PHE A 72 15.24 -25.47 8.73
C PHE A 72 15.20 -26.44 9.91
N SER A 73 16.04 -26.19 10.92
CA SER A 73 15.88 -26.86 12.20
C SER A 73 14.69 -26.21 12.92
N LEU A 74 13.57 -26.91 12.95
CA LEU A 74 12.44 -26.55 13.81
C LEU A 74 12.89 -26.80 15.25
N LYS A 75 12.95 -25.74 16.04
CA LYS A 75 13.21 -25.79 17.47
C LYS A 75 11.88 -25.85 18.23
#